data_AF-A0A1G2YF08-F1
#
_entry.id   AF-A0A1G2YF08-F1
#
_cell.length_a   1.000
_cell.length_b   1.000
_cell.length_c   1.000
_cell.angle_alpha   90.00
_cell.angle_beta   90.00
_cell.angle_gamma   90.00
#
_symmetry.space_group_name_H-M   'P 1'
#
loop_
_entity.id
_entity.type
_entity.pdbx_description
1 polymer ?
#
loop_
_entity_poly.entity_id
_entity_poly.type
_entity_poly.pdbx_seq_one_letter_code
_entity_poly.pdbx_strand_id
1 'polypeptide(L)'
;MVTEERPVKHYRHKQIAIWIICAAVILLSGVVIGAGGTMLLVKHRIIRLGRPYKDAAVIAKEISKKYGLNEQQAKQVEDIFSRAFERKQLQREERDRQREQDTQNLIAEMNDVLEREQFERWNRDFQELRGKFKKPPKK
;
A
#
# COMPACT_ATOMS: atom_id res chain seq x y z
N MET A 1 -36.36 -0.82 -71.85
CA MET A 1 -35.95 -0.03 -70.66
C MET A 1 -36.40 -0.80 -69.43
N VAL A 2 -35.47 -1.44 -68.71
CA VAL A 2 -35.75 -2.03 -67.40
C VAL A 2 -34.62 -1.56 -66.51
N THR A 3 -34.93 -0.64 -65.59
CA THR A 3 -33.98 -0.11 -64.62
C THR A 3 -34.24 -0.82 -63.30
N GLU A 4 -33.26 -1.62 -62.90
CA GLU A 4 -33.26 -2.43 -61.68
C GLU A 4 -32.96 -1.52 -60.48
N GLU A 5 -33.96 -1.26 -59.64
CA GLU A 5 -33.77 -0.54 -58.37
C GLU A 5 -33.12 -1.48 -57.34
N ARG A 6 -31.85 -1.21 -57.00
CA ARG A 6 -31.11 -1.95 -55.97
C ARG A 6 -31.49 -1.48 -54.55
N PRO A 7 -31.77 -2.38 -53.59
CA PRO A 7 -32.06 -1.99 -52.22
C PRO A 7 -30.77 -1.77 -51.40
N VAL A 8 -30.33 -0.51 -51.26
CA VAL A 8 -29.22 -0.14 -50.36
C VAL A 8 -29.78 0.45 -49.06
N LYS A 9 -30.18 -0.39 -48.08
CA LYS A 9 -30.58 0.17 -46.78
C LYS A 9 -30.42 -0.71 -45.52
N HIS A 10 -29.57 -1.75 -45.53
CA HIS A 10 -29.49 -2.68 -44.38
C HIS A 10 -28.14 -2.78 -43.64
N TYR A 11 -27.11 -2.04 -44.05
CA TYR A 11 -25.75 -2.20 -43.47
C TYR A 11 -25.38 -1.21 -42.34
N ARG A 12 -26.01 -0.03 -42.25
CA ARG A 12 -25.60 1.01 -41.26
C ARG A 12 -26.01 0.70 -39.82
N HIS A 13 -27.16 0.07 -39.59
CA HIS A 13 -27.63 -0.21 -38.22
C HIS A 13 -26.83 -1.33 -37.53
N LYS A 14 -26.37 -2.32 -38.30
CA LYS A 14 -25.51 -3.39 -37.77
C LYS A 14 -24.12 -2.88 -37.39
N GLN A 15 -23.57 -1.93 -38.16
CA GLN A 15 -22.30 -1.29 -37.79
C GLN A 15 -22.42 -0.48 -36.51
N ILE A 16 -23.47 0.33 -36.34
CA ILE A 16 -23.66 1.12 -35.10
C ILE A 16 -23.81 0.22 -33.87
N ALA A 17 -24.54 -0.90 -34.00
CA ALA A 17 -24.68 -1.87 -32.91
C ALA A 17 -23.33 -2.49 -32.49
N ILE A 18 -22.48 -2.83 -33.46
CA ILE A 18 -21.14 -3.39 -33.18
C ILE A 18 -20.27 -2.37 -32.43
N TRP A 19 -20.32 -1.10 -32.83
CA TRP A 19 -19.56 -0.03 -32.17
C TRP A 19 -20.00 0.19 -30.72
N ILE A 20 -21.31 0.13 -30.45
CA ILE A 20 -21.85 0.27 -29.09
C ILE A 20 -21.40 -0.91 -28.21
N ILE A 21 -21.42 -2.14 -28.74
CA ILE A 21 -20.97 -3.32 -28.00
C ILE A 21 -19.47 -3.23 -27.69
N CYS A 22 -18.63 -2.84 -28.66
CA CYS A 22 -17.21 -2.64 -28.43
C CYS A 22 -16.95 -1.56 -27.36
N ALA A 23 -17.66 -0.43 -27.42
CA ALA A 23 -17.54 0.63 -26.42
C ALA A 23 -17.94 0.15 -25.02
N ALA A 24 -19.03 -0.64 -24.91
CA ALA A 24 -19.48 -1.20 -23.66
C ALA A 24 -18.48 -2.20 -23.06
N VAL A 25 -17.89 -3.06 -23.89
CA VAL A 25 -16.85 -4.01 -23.46
C VAL A 25 -15.61 -3.28 -22.94
N ILE A 26 -15.16 -2.23 -23.62
CA ILE A 26 -14.01 -1.43 -23.18
C ILE A 26 -14.30 -0.75 -21.84
N LEU A 27 -15.49 -0.15 -21.69
CA LEU A 27 -15.91 0.48 -20.44
C LEU A 27 -15.97 -0.52 -19.27
N LEU A 28 -16.60 -1.68 -19.48
CA LEU A 28 -16.68 -2.72 -18.45
C LEU A 28 -15.30 -3.24 -18.06
N SER A 29 -14.41 -3.42 -19.03
CA SER A 29 -13.02 -3.83 -18.78
C SER A 29 -12.28 -2.79 -17.92
N GLY A 30 -12.42 -1.51 -18.24
CA GLY A 30 -11.83 -0.42 -17.46
C GLY A 30 -12.37 -0.36 -16.03
N VAL A 31 -13.67 -0.56 -15.84
CA VAL A 31 -14.29 -0.59 -14.50
C VAL A 31 -13.79 -1.78 -13.68
N VAL A 32 -13.68 -2.97 -14.27
CA VAL A 32 -13.16 -4.15 -13.56
C VAL A 32 -11.70 -3.97 -13.16
N ILE A 33 -10.86 -3.44 -14.05
CA ILE A 33 -9.44 -3.17 -13.76
C ILE A 33 -9.31 -2.08 -12.68
N GLY A 34 -10.09 -1.00 -12.78
CA GLY A 34 -10.10 0.09 -11.79
C GLY A 34 -10.59 -0.38 -10.42
N ALA A 35 -11.70 -1.12 -10.35
CA ALA A 35 -12.24 -1.67 -9.11
C ALA A 35 -11.29 -2.70 -8.48
N GLY A 36 -10.70 -3.59 -9.27
CA GLY A 36 -9.73 -4.59 -8.81
C GLY A 36 -8.47 -3.96 -8.23
N GLY A 37 -7.90 -2.96 -8.92
CA GLY A 37 -6.74 -2.21 -8.44
C GLY A 37 -7.01 -1.47 -7.14
N THR A 38 -8.18 -0.83 -7.03
CA THR A 38 -8.57 -0.07 -5.83
C THR A 38 -8.82 -1.00 -4.64
N MET A 39 -9.46 -2.16 -4.84
CA MET A 39 -9.69 -3.19 -3.82
C MET A 39 -8.38 -3.73 -3.24
N LEU A 40 -7.37 -3.99 -4.08
CA LEU A 40 -6.05 -4.44 -3.64
C LEU A 40 -5.33 -3.39 -2.78
N LEU A 41 -5.37 -2.12 -3.21
CA LEU A 41 -4.78 -1.01 -2.44
C LEU A 41 -5.50 -0.81 -1.09
N VAL A 42 -6.83 -0.90 -1.08
CA VAL A 42 -7.64 -0.79 0.14
C VAL A 42 -7.35 -1.95 1.09
N LYS A 43 -7.30 -3.19 0.61
CA LYS A 43 -6.98 -4.37 1.44
C LYS A 43 -5.58 -4.25 2.05
N HIS A 44 -4.58 -3.85 1.27
CA HIS A 44 -3.22 -3.68 1.78
C HIS A 44 -3.11 -2.51 2.79
N ARG A 45 -3.86 -1.43 2.58
CA ARG A 45 -3.93 -0.28 3.49
C ARG A 45 -4.65 -0.63 4.79
N ILE A 46 -5.79 -1.33 4.74
CA ILE A 46 -6.56 -1.75 5.93
C ILE A 46 -5.77 -2.73 6.80
N ILE A 47 -5.06 -3.70 6.20
CA ILE A 47 -4.22 -4.66 6.96
C ILE A 47 -3.06 -3.93 7.67
N ARG A 48 -2.52 -2.85 7.09
CA ARG A 48 -1.47 -2.02 7.72
C ARG A 48 -1.99 -1.08 8.82
N LEU A 49 -3.21 -0.57 8.69
CA LEU A 49 -3.81 0.37 9.67
C LEU A 49 -4.45 -0.35 10.87
N GLY A 50 -4.87 -1.61 10.72
CA GLY A 50 -5.80 -2.26 11.65
C GLY A 50 -5.24 -3.13 12.76
N ARG A 51 -3.92 -3.27 12.95
CA ARG A 51 -3.39 -3.99 14.13
C ARG A 51 -2.88 -3.00 15.18
N PRO A 52 -3.71 -2.56 16.14
CA PRO A 52 -3.19 -1.98 17.36
C PRO A 52 -2.18 -2.95 17.96
N TYR A 53 -1.08 -2.41 18.47
CA TYR A 53 -0.08 -3.17 19.19
C TYR A 53 -0.78 -3.81 20.40
N LYS A 54 -1.12 -5.09 20.30
CA LYS A 54 -1.71 -5.82 21.41
C LYS A 54 -0.60 -6.03 22.45
N ASP A 55 -0.91 -5.73 23.69
CA ASP A 55 -0.01 -5.96 24.80
C ASP A 55 0.26 -7.47 24.98
N ALA A 56 1.46 -7.82 25.46
CA ALA A 56 1.87 -9.21 25.63
C ALA A 56 0.92 -9.97 26.57
N ALA A 57 0.45 -9.30 27.63
CA ALA A 57 -0.55 -9.83 28.57
C ALA A 57 -1.89 -10.15 27.90
N VAL A 58 -2.35 -9.31 26.96
CA VAL A 58 -3.61 -9.53 26.22
C VAL A 58 -3.49 -10.75 25.31
N ILE A 59 -2.35 -10.91 24.64
CA ILE A 59 -2.07 -12.06 23.79
C ILE A 59 -1.95 -13.34 24.63
N ALA A 60 -1.22 -13.28 25.75
CA ALA A 60 -1.07 -14.40 26.66
C ALA A 60 -2.43 -14.85 27.21
N LYS A 61 -3.32 -13.91 27.55
CA LYS A 61 -4.69 -14.21 28.00
C LYS A 61 -5.55 -14.85 26.92
N GLU A 62 -5.49 -14.35 25.68
CA GLU A 62 -6.20 -14.95 24.53
C GLU A 62 -5.71 -16.38 24.25
N ILE A 63 -4.40 -16.60 24.27
CA ILE A 63 -3.78 -17.92 24.07
C ILE A 63 -4.15 -18.85 25.23
N SER A 64 -4.05 -18.37 26.47
CA SER A 64 -4.36 -19.16 27.66
C SER A 64 -5.80 -19.67 27.64
N LYS A 65 -6.76 -18.81 27.27
CA LYS A 65 -8.16 -19.19 27.10
C LYS A 65 -8.35 -20.20 25.96
N LYS A 66 -7.66 -20.03 24.84
CA LYS A 66 -7.81 -20.87 23.65
C LYS A 66 -7.22 -22.27 23.83
N TYR A 67 -6.12 -22.38 24.56
CA TYR A 67 -5.36 -23.63 24.72
C TYR A 67 -5.51 -24.26 26.11
N GLY A 68 -6.32 -23.68 27.00
CA GLY A 68 -6.54 -24.20 28.36
C GLY A 68 -5.25 -24.20 29.20
N LEU A 69 -4.41 -23.18 29.04
CA LEU A 69 -3.14 -23.10 29.75
C LEU A 69 -3.36 -22.86 31.25
N ASN A 70 -2.53 -23.48 32.09
CA ASN A 70 -2.48 -23.18 33.52
C ASN A 70 -1.73 -21.85 33.78
N GLU A 71 -1.77 -21.35 35.02
CA GLU A 71 -1.17 -20.06 35.37
C GLU A 71 0.33 -19.97 35.09
N GLN A 72 1.08 -21.06 35.34
CA GLN A 72 2.52 -21.11 35.07
C GLN A 72 2.81 -21.02 33.56
N GLN A 73 2.05 -21.75 32.74
CA GLN A 73 2.17 -21.72 31.28
C GLN A 73 1.75 -20.35 30.72
N ALA A 74 0.66 -19.76 31.23
CA ALA A 74 0.21 -18.44 30.84
C ALA A 74 1.30 -17.38 31.08
N LYS A 75 1.94 -17.43 32.25
CA LYS A 75 3.04 -16.52 32.62
C LYS A 75 4.27 -16.71 31.73
N GLN A 76 4.61 -17.95 31.38
CA GLN A 76 5.70 -18.23 30.44
C GLN A 76 5.41 -17.69 29.03
N VAL A 77 4.17 -17.84 28.56
CA VAL A 77 3.76 -17.29 27.26
C VAL A 77 3.85 -15.77 27.25
N GLU A 78 3.37 -15.11 28.31
CA GLU A 78 3.48 -13.66 28.46
C GLU A 78 4.93 -13.18 28.38
N ASP A 79 5.83 -13.81 29.13
CA ASP A 79 7.26 -13.46 29.15
C ASP A 79 7.94 -13.68 27.78
N ILE A 80 7.58 -14.73 27.05
CA ILE A 80 8.07 -14.96 25.68
C ILE A 80 7.64 -13.82 24.75
N PHE A 81 6.37 -13.41 24.80
CA PHE A 81 5.87 -12.33 23.95
C PHE A 81 6.45 -10.98 24.35
N SER A 82 6.57 -10.69 25.65
CA SER A 82 7.19 -9.47 26.17
C SER A 82 8.63 -9.30 25.68
N ARG A 83 9.47 -10.33 25.81
CA ARG A 83 10.85 -10.31 25.29
C ARG A 83 10.91 -10.21 23.77
N ALA A 84 10.00 -10.87 23.05
CA ALA A 84 9.95 -10.76 21.59
C ALA A 84 9.59 -9.34 21.14
N PHE A 85 8.70 -8.67 21.87
CA PHE A 85 8.27 -7.31 21.64
C PHE A 85 9.35 -6.29 21.95
N GLU A 86 10.03 -6.43 23.08
CA GLU A 86 11.18 -5.60 23.45
C GLU A 86 12.31 -5.70 22.42
N ARG A 87 12.71 -6.92 22.03
CA ARG A 87 13.69 -7.13 20.94
C ARG A 87 13.27 -6.44 19.65
N LYS A 88 11.99 -6.49 19.30
CA LYS A 88 11.46 -5.84 18.10
C LYS A 88 11.47 -4.32 18.20
N GLN A 89 11.29 -3.74 19.39
CA GLN A 89 11.44 -2.30 19.61
C GLN A 89 12.89 -1.87 19.45
N LEU A 90 13.84 -2.56 20.09
CA LEU A 90 15.27 -2.29 19.95
C LEU A 90 15.73 -2.37 18.48
N GLN A 91 15.28 -3.39 17.74
CA GLN A 91 15.55 -3.51 16.30
C GLN A 91 14.88 -2.41 15.44
N ARG A 92 13.81 -1.77 15.93
CA ARG A 92 13.21 -0.64 15.21
C ARG A 92 14.04 0.60 15.42
N GLU A 93 14.44 0.90 16.65
CA GLU A 93 15.30 2.04 16.97
C GLU A 93 16.61 1.99 16.20
N GLU A 94 17.27 0.83 16.18
CA GLU A 94 18.52 0.67 15.45
C GLU A 94 18.36 0.89 13.94
N ARG A 95 17.29 0.33 13.35
CA ARG A 95 16.98 0.57 11.92
C ARG A 95 16.60 2.01 11.63
N ASP A 96 15.94 2.68 12.57
CA ASP A 96 15.56 4.08 12.38
C ASP A 96 16.80 4.99 12.44
N ARG A 97 17.79 4.68 13.29
CA ARG A 97 19.10 5.35 13.26
C ARG A 97 19.84 5.09 11.96
N GLN A 98 19.93 3.83 11.53
CA GLN A 98 20.59 3.47 10.28
C GLN A 98 19.97 4.18 9.08
N ARG A 99 18.64 4.26 9.01
CA ARG A 99 17.94 5.02 7.96
C ARG A 99 18.24 6.51 7.97
N GLU A 100 18.38 7.12 9.14
CA GLU A 100 18.77 8.54 9.23
C GLU A 100 20.18 8.74 8.66
N GLN A 101 21.10 7.84 9.00
CA GLN A 101 22.47 7.89 8.49
C GLN A 101 22.51 7.66 6.97
N ASP A 102 21.82 6.66 6.45
CA ASP A 102 21.71 6.41 5.00
C ASP A 102 21.11 7.61 4.28
N THR A 103 20.13 8.29 4.89
CA THR A 103 19.53 9.50 4.35
C THR A 103 20.54 10.64 4.28
N GLN A 104 21.34 10.84 5.32
CA GLN A 104 22.38 11.87 5.34
C GLN A 104 23.46 11.60 4.28
N ASN A 105 23.87 10.35 4.13
CA ASN A 105 24.83 9.95 3.10
C ASN A 105 24.28 10.24 1.69
N LEU A 106 23.02 9.85 1.42
CA LEU A 106 22.37 10.14 0.13
C LEU A 106 22.33 11.65 -0.16
N ILE A 107 22.01 12.47 0.85
CA ILE A 107 21.99 13.93 0.69
C ILE A 107 23.39 14.46 0.35
N ALA A 108 24.43 13.95 1.02
CA ALA A 108 25.81 14.35 0.73
C ALA A 108 26.24 13.95 -0.69
N GLU A 109 25.99 12.70 -1.08
CA GLU A 109 26.29 12.21 -2.44
C GLU A 109 25.57 13.02 -3.52
N MET A 110 24.31 13.38 -3.29
CA MET A 110 23.53 14.20 -4.22
C MET A 110 24.03 15.65 -4.29
N ASN A 111 24.54 16.19 -3.19
CA ASN A 111 25.15 17.52 -3.16
C ASN A 111 26.46 17.57 -3.96
N ASP A 112 27.22 16.48 -4.00
CA ASP A 112 28.48 16.39 -4.73
C ASP A 112 28.27 16.25 -6.25
N VAL A 113 27.14 15.67 -6.68
CA VAL A 113 26.85 15.42 -8.10
C VAL A 113 26.05 16.55 -8.75
N LEU A 114 25.14 17.18 -8.01
CA LEU A 114 24.24 18.19 -8.56
C LEU A 114 24.84 19.60 -8.46
N GLU A 115 24.50 20.44 -9.43
CA GLU A 115 24.74 21.87 -9.28
C GLU A 115 23.89 22.44 -8.14
N ARG A 116 24.37 23.52 -7.51
CA ARG A 116 23.74 24.10 -6.31
C ARG A 116 22.23 24.33 -6.46
N GLU A 117 21.79 24.91 -7.59
CA GLU A 117 20.37 25.18 -7.83
C GLU A 117 19.52 23.93 -8.07
N GLN A 118 20.13 22.86 -8.59
CA GLN A 118 19.47 21.56 -8.79
C GLN A 118 19.35 20.83 -7.45
N PHE A 119 20.40 20.87 -6.64
CA PHE A 119 20.40 20.30 -5.29
C PHE A 119 19.36 20.96 -4.39
N GLU A 120 19.27 22.30 -4.38
CA GLU A 120 18.27 23.02 -3.57
C GLU A 120 16.83 22.65 -3.91
N ARG A 121 16.54 22.44 -5.21
CA ARG A 121 15.22 21.99 -5.67
C ARG A 121 14.97 20.54 -5.26
N TRP A 122 15.91 19.64 -5.55
CA TRP A 122 15.79 18.23 -5.21
C TRP A 122 15.66 18.00 -3.70
N ASN A 123 16.48 18.65 -2.88
CA ASN A 123 16.47 18.48 -1.42
C ASN A 123 15.13 18.95 -0.84
N ARG A 124 14.53 20.02 -1.37
CA ARG A 124 13.20 20.47 -0.97
C ARG A 124 12.13 19.40 -1.22
N ASP A 125 12.09 18.86 -2.44
CA ASP A 125 11.15 17.81 -2.82
C ASP A 125 11.36 16.54 -1.99
N PHE A 126 12.63 16.19 -1.75
CA PHE A 126 13.02 15.05 -0.94
C PHE A 126 12.57 15.18 0.52
N GLN A 127 12.74 16.36 1.15
CA GLN A 127 12.26 16.60 2.52
C GLN A 127 10.73 16.58 2.60
N GLU A 128 10.02 17.09 1.60
CA GLU A 128 8.55 17.03 1.55
C GLU A 128 8.06 15.57 1.48
N LEU A 129 8.67 14.76 0.61
CA LEU A 129 8.39 13.32 0.53
C LEU A 129 8.68 12.64 1.88
N ARG A 130 9.82 12.93 2.50
CA ARG A 130 10.20 12.38 3.80
C ARG A 130 9.20 12.75 4.90
N GLY A 131 8.71 13.98 4.91
CA GLY A 131 7.68 14.46 5.83
C GLY A 131 6.37 13.69 5.72
N LYS A 132 5.96 13.29 4.50
CA LYS A 132 4.75 12.49 4.25
C LYS A 132 4.86 11.05 4.78
N PHE A 133 6.06 10.50 4.91
CA PHE A 133 6.31 9.13 5.37
C PHE A 133 6.79 9.01 6.83
N LYS A 134 7.23 10.11 7.47
CA LYS A 134 7.44 10.14 8.91
C LYS A 134 6.09 9.94 9.61
N LYS A 135 5.94 8.82 10.33
CA LYS A 135 4.76 8.59 11.18
C LYS A 135 4.60 9.79 12.12
N PRO A 136 3.37 10.30 12.34
CA PRO A 136 3.15 11.34 13.33
C PRO A 136 3.63 10.81 14.69
N PRO A 137 4.29 11.66 15.50
CA PRO A 137 4.68 11.27 16.85
C PRO A 137 3.41 10.88 17.60
N LYS A 138 3.44 9.71 18.26
CA LYS A 138 2.41 9.38 19.24
C LYS A 138 2.57 10.41 20.38
N LYS A 139 1.55 11.25 20.56
CA LYS A 139 1.35 12.02 21.80
C LYS A 139 1.12 11.07 22.97
#